data_AF-A0A5N7SR14-F1
#
_entry.id   AF-A0A5N7SR14-F1
#
_cell.length_a   1.000
_cell.length_b   1.000
_cell.length_c   1.000
_cell.angle_alpha   90.00
_cell.angle_beta   90.00
_cell.angle_gamma   90.00
#
_symmetry.space_group_name_H-M   'P 1'
#
loop_
_entity.id
_entity.type
_entity.pdbx_description
1 polymer ?
#
loop_
_entity_poly.entity_id
_entity_poly.type
_entity_poly.pdbx_seq_one_letter_code
_entity_poly.pdbx_strand_id
1 'polypeptide(L)' 'MSPKHFLNTQDWSRSDLDALLTQAALFKRNKLGDQLKGKSIALVFFNPSMRTRTSFELGAFQLG' A
#
# COMPACT_ATOMS: atom_id res chain seq x y z
N MET A 1 17.16 7.32 8.78
CA MET A 1 15.85 7.01 9.41
C MET A 1 15.47 5.61 8.95
N SER A 2 15.11 4.70 9.84
CA SER A 2 14.64 3.36 9.45
C SER A 2 13.25 3.46 8.81
N PRO A 3 12.92 2.61 7.82
CA PRO A 3 11.57 2.55 7.27
C PRO A 3 10.55 2.17 8.34
N LYS A 4 9.38 2.82 8.37
CA LYS A 4 8.27 2.43 9.25
C LYS A 4 7.55 1.22 8.63
N HIS A 5 7.57 0.09 9.32
CA HIS A 5 6.90 -1.13 8.87
C HIS A 5 5.40 -1.12 9.21
N PHE A 6 4.56 -1.72 8.35
CA PHE A 6 3.14 -1.95 8.59
C PHE A 6 2.89 -3.45 8.76
N LEU A 7 3.04 -3.95 9.99
CA LEU A 7 2.95 -5.40 10.29
C LEU A 7 1.64 -5.76 11.00
N ASN A 8 1.16 -4.88 11.86
CA ASN A 8 -0.10 -5.00 12.58
C ASN A 8 -0.73 -3.61 12.73
N THR A 9 -2.02 -3.56 13.08
CA THR A 9 -2.74 -2.29 13.26
C THR A 9 -2.61 -1.72 14.66
N GLN A 10 -2.18 -2.51 15.66
CA GLN A 10 -2.02 -2.08 17.04
C GLN A 10 -0.85 -1.11 17.23
N ASP A 11 0.17 -1.18 16.36
CA ASP A 11 1.32 -0.27 16.35
C ASP A 11 0.98 1.14 15.83
N TRP A 12 -0.25 1.37 15.39
CA TRP A 12 -0.68 2.61 14.76
C TRP A 12 -1.71 3.34 15.61
N SER A 13 -1.57 4.66 15.71
CA SER A 13 -2.58 5.48 16.36
C SER A 13 -3.86 5.49 15.52
N ARG A 14 -5.00 5.72 16.16
CA ARG A 14 -6.27 5.89 15.45
C ARG A 14 -6.20 7.00 14.40
N SER A 15 -5.55 8.11 14.71
CA SER A 15 -5.34 9.22 13.77
C SER A 15 -4.51 8.82 12.55
N ASP A 16 -3.50 7.97 12.70
CA ASP A 16 -2.71 7.51 11.56
C ASP A 16 -3.55 6.62 10.63
N LEU A 17 -4.38 5.75 11.22
CA LEU A 17 -5.28 4.88 10.46
C LEU A 17 -6.38 5.69 9.74
N ASP A 18 -6.94 6.69 10.41
CA ASP A 18 -7.92 7.61 9.81
C ASP A 18 -7.30 8.39 8.63
N ALA A 19 -6.03 8.82 8.75
CA ALA A 19 -5.30 9.47 7.66
C ALA A 19 -5.05 8.51 6.48
N LEU A 20 -4.68 7.26 6.75
CA LEU A 20 -4.51 6.22 5.72
C LEU A 20 -5.82 5.99 4.93
N LEU A 21 -6.95 5.89 5.62
CA LEU A 21 -8.26 5.71 4.99
C LEU A 21 -8.69 6.94 4.18
N THR A 22 -8.37 8.15 4.67
CA THR A 22 -8.60 9.39 3.93
C THR A 22 -7.81 9.41 2.61
N GLN A 23 -6.54 9.01 2.64
CA GLN A 23 -5.71 8.87 1.45
C GLN A 23 -6.27 7.83 0.47
N ALA A 24 -6.71 6.67 0.97
CA ALA A 24 -7.33 5.64 0.14
C ALA A 24 -8.60 6.13 -0.57
N ALA A 25 -9.44 6.92 0.10
CA ALA A 25 -10.62 7.53 -0.50
C ALA A 25 -10.29 8.53 -1.62
N LEU A 26 -9.15 9.22 -1.52
CA LEU A 26 -8.65 10.11 -2.58
C LEU A 26 -8.19 9.31 -3.80
N PHE A 27 -7.39 8.25 -3.60
CA PHE A 27 -6.96 7.34 -4.68
C PHE A 27 -8.12 6.64 -5.37
N LYS A 28 -9.22 6.35 -4.64
CA LYS A 28 -10.41 5.74 -5.25
C LYS A 28 -11.14 6.69 -6.20
N ARG A 29 -11.16 7.99 -5.90
CA ARG A 29 -11.88 9.00 -6.69
C ARG A 29 -11.08 9.51 -7.87
N ASN A 30 -9.76 9.61 -7.69
CA ASN A 30 -8.86 10.18 -8.68
C ASN A 30 -7.73 9.18 -8.95
N LYS A 31 -7.40 8.98 -10.23
CA LYS A 31 -6.18 8.27 -10.59
C LYS A 31 -5.01 9.19 -10.24
N LEU A 32 -4.23 8.86 -9.22
CA LEU A 32 -3.22 9.76 -8.67
C LEU A 32 -1.83 9.13 -8.66
N GLY A 33 -0.87 9.91 -9.16
CA GLY A 33 0.52 9.92 -8.73
C GLY A 33 1.48 8.92 -9.38
N ASP A 34 2.76 9.23 -9.23
CA ASP A 34 3.92 8.46 -9.67
C ASP A 34 4.86 8.18 -8.48
N GLN A 35 4.29 8.05 -7.27
CA GLN A 35 5.04 7.95 -6.01
C GLN A 35 5.97 6.73 -5.96
N LEU A 36 5.67 5.69 -6.74
CA LEU A 36 6.48 4.49 -6.85
C LEU A 36 7.34 4.45 -8.11
N LYS A 37 7.38 5.53 -8.90
CA LYS A 37 8.18 5.63 -10.13
C LYS A 37 9.64 5.24 -9.93
N GLY A 38 10.05 4.19 -10.63
CA GLY A 38 11.42 3.67 -10.59
C GLY A 38 11.76 2.91 -9.31
N LYS A 39 10.75 2.54 -8.51
CA LYS A 39 10.90 1.65 -7.35
C LYS A 39 10.57 0.22 -7.75
N SER A 40 11.31 -0.73 -7.18
CA SER A 40 11.00 -2.16 -7.30
C SER A 40 10.38 -2.65 -5.99
N ILE A 41 9.26 -3.37 -6.09
CA ILE A 41 8.58 -3.99 -4.93
C ILE A 41 8.67 -5.50 -5.04
N ALA A 42 9.23 -6.13 -4.00
CA ALA A 42 9.23 -7.59 -3.88
C ALA A 42 7.93 -8.07 -3.23
N LEU A 43 7.22 -8.98 -3.89
CA LEU A 43 6.01 -9.63 -3.39
C LEU A 43 6.33 -11.09 -3.04
N VAL A 44 6.60 -11.36 -1.76
CA VAL A 44 6.99 -12.69 -1.26
C VAL A 44 5.80 -13.38 -0.58
N PHE A 45 5.34 -14.47 -1.17
CA PHE A 45 4.20 -15.26 -0.67
C PHE A 45 4.62 -16.70 -0.41
N PHE A 46 4.68 -17.09 0.87
CA PHE A 46 4.92 -18.48 1.27
C PHE A 46 3.66 -19.34 1.16
N ASN A 47 2.49 -18.72 1.34
CA ASN A 47 1.18 -19.35 1.16
C ASN A 47 0.47 -18.74 -0.06
N PRO A 48 -0.20 -19.55 -0.89
CA PRO A 48 -0.87 -19.04 -2.08
C PRO A 48 -2.06 -18.14 -1.72
N SER A 49 -2.09 -16.93 -2.30
CA SER A 49 -3.20 -15.99 -2.17
C SER A 49 -3.34 -15.11 -3.42
N MET A 50 -4.25 -15.50 -4.32
CA MET A 50 -4.42 -14.81 -5.60
C MET A 50 -4.91 -13.37 -5.43
N ARG A 51 -5.97 -13.16 -4.62
CA ARG A 51 -6.54 -11.82 -4.43
C ARG A 51 -5.52 -10.82 -3.87
N THR A 52 -4.80 -11.22 -2.84
CA THR A 52 -3.80 -10.37 -2.18
C THR A 52 -2.65 -10.06 -3.13
N ARG A 53 -2.08 -11.07 -3.80
CA ARG A 53 -0.98 -10.85 -4.75
C ARG A 53 -1.39 -9.90 -5.87
N THR A 54 -2.52 -10.18 -6.53
CA THR A 54 -2.99 -9.37 -7.66
C THR A 54 -3.33 -7.94 -7.23
N SER A 55 -3.94 -7.73 -6.05
CA SER A 55 -4.25 -6.37 -5.60
C SER A 55 -3.01 -5.55 -5.27
N PHE A 56 -1.98 -6.16 -4.65
CA PHE A 56 -0.71 -5.50 -4.35
C PHE A 56 0.06 -5.16 -5.63
N GLU A 57 0.10 -6.09 -6.59
CA GLU A 57 0.76 -5.91 -7.88
C GLU A 57 0.11 -4.78 -8.69
N LEU A 58 -1.23 -4.79 -8.81
CA LEU A 58 -1.95 -3.73 -9.51
C LEU A 58 -1.80 -2.36 -8.83
N GLY A 59 -1.85 -2.32 -7.49
CA GLY A 59 -1.66 -1.09 -6.74
C GLY A 59 -0.27 -0.48 -6.95
N ALA A 60 0.77 -1.31 -6.92
CA ALA A 60 2.13 -0.87 -7.24
C ALA A 60 2.23 -0.35 -8.68
N PHE A 61 1.76 -1.13 -9.65
CA PHE A 61 1.82 -0.78 -11.07
C PHE A 61 1.10 0.56 -11.38
N GLN A 62 -0.02 0.84 -10.71
CA GLN A 62 -0.77 2.08 -10.91
C GLN A 62 -0.05 3.33 -10.43
N LEU A 63 0.93 3.21 -9.52
CA LEU A 63 1.68 4.32 -8.93
C LEU A 63 3.08 4.51 -9.53
N GLY A 64 3.39 3.79 -10.62
CA GLY A 64 4.69 3.81 -11.30
C GLY A 64 5.74 2.89 -10.69
#